data_AF-A0A7X5FT40-F1
#
_entry.id   AF-A0A7X5FT40-F1
#
_cell.length_a   1.000
_cell.length_b   1.000
_cell.length_c   1.000
_cell.angle_alpha   90.00
_cell.angle_beta   90.00
_cell.angle_gamma   90.00
#
_symmetry.space_group_name_H-M   'P 1'
#
loop_
_entity.id
_entity.type
_entity.pdbx_description
1 polymer ?
#
loop_
_entity_poly.entity_id
_entity_poly.type
_entity_poly.pdbx_seq_one_letter_code
_entity_poly.pdbx_strand_id
1 'polypeptide(L)'
;MFIEVIPFGGSIDNKGLTYYVRDELAINIRIGCLVEVPFRNVVDYAIVTSLENLEIPENPKSIIRVVTSVPLPASYQIRSIFEISSYYFVHAHHILSLFLSKSLVRYLEKKDFSLLSPQVKNEKKITRDDSVGFYHHTSNESFFQEIQKQAIDRTVIVFPDDFSLEAYLRIYPINSETTLCIPDKLTETKKYKAFCSIYNGEKNIIIGTRRILYYNLSHYDRILYIEDSLHKSAMRFGHTYKHLEILRKIFQNSNFNIMIYSTIPSIESMYLLHSGIYKKLNG
;
A
#
# COMPACT_ATOMS: atom_id res chain seq x y z
N MET A 1 2.75 7.07 -28.38
CA MET A 1 2.80 7.99 -27.20
C MET A 1 3.98 7.67 -26.29
N PHE A 2 4.36 8.54 -25.35
CA PHE A 2 5.45 8.29 -24.39
C PHE A 2 4.92 8.12 -22.97
N ILE A 3 5.42 7.12 -22.27
CA ILE A 3 5.04 6.82 -20.89
C ILE A 3 6.26 6.83 -19.98
N GLU A 4 5.99 6.93 -18.69
CA GLU A 4 6.98 6.69 -17.64
C GLU A 4 6.69 5.34 -16.96
N VAL A 5 7.74 4.57 -16.67
CA VAL A 5 7.62 3.29 -15.98
C VAL A 5 8.69 3.10 -14.91
N ILE A 6 8.41 2.31 -13.88
CA ILE A 6 9.41 1.81 -12.92
C ILE A 6 9.66 0.32 -13.20
N PRO A 7 10.81 -0.06 -13.78
CA PRO A 7 11.22 -1.46 -13.88
C PRO A 7 11.52 -2.06 -12.50
N PHE A 8 11.21 -3.34 -12.31
CA PHE A 8 11.50 -4.04 -11.05
C PHE A 8 13.00 -4.24 -10.80
N GLY A 9 13.79 -4.34 -11.86
CA GLY A 9 15.24 -4.57 -11.83
C GLY A 9 16.08 -3.30 -11.67
N GLY A 10 15.47 -2.11 -11.69
CA GLY A 10 16.18 -0.87 -11.44
C GLY A 10 15.41 0.37 -11.87
N SER A 11 15.71 1.49 -11.22
CA SER A 11 15.25 2.84 -11.57
C SER A 11 16.39 3.83 -11.34
N ILE A 12 16.27 5.02 -11.94
CA ILE A 12 17.19 6.13 -11.67
C ILE A 12 16.49 7.02 -10.65
N ASP A 13 16.99 6.97 -9.41
CA ASP A 13 16.51 7.83 -8.32
C ASP A 13 15.00 7.69 -8.02
N ASN A 14 14.31 8.81 -7.83
CA ASN A 14 12.90 8.97 -7.53
C ASN A 14 12.04 9.27 -8.77
N LYS A 15 12.53 8.93 -9.98
CA LYS A 15 11.79 9.05 -11.24
C LYS A 15 11.74 7.72 -11.97
N GLY A 16 10.70 7.50 -12.76
CA GLY A 16 10.63 6.40 -13.70
C GLY A 16 11.41 6.69 -14.98
N LEU A 17 11.43 5.71 -15.87
CA LEU A 17 12.13 5.74 -17.15
C LEU A 17 11.13 5.93 -18.29
N THR A 18 11.52 6.72 -19.30
CA THR A 18 10.69 7.00 -20.46
C THR A 18 10.75 5.88 -21.49
N TYR A 19 9.59 5.40 -21.93
CA TYR A 19 9.45 4.42 -23.01
C TYR A 19 8.41 4.87 -24.04
N TYR A 20 8.60 4.45 -25.29
CA TYR A 20 7.63 4.63 -26.36
C TYR A 20 6.58 3.51 -26.35
N VAL A 21 5.33 3.88 -26.61
CA VAL A 21 4.21 2.96 -26.77
C VAL A 21 3.65 3.10 -28.18
N ARG A 22 3.67 1.99 -28.91
CA ARG A 22 3.06 1.84 -30.24
C ARG A 22 1.54 1.99 -30.13
N ASP A 23 0.90 2.53 -31.17
CA ASP A 23 -0.52 2.88 -31.15
C ASP A 23 -1.44 1.68 -30.85
N GLU A 24 -1.08 0.50 -31.35
CA GLU A 24 -1.78 -0.77 -31.07
C GLU A 24 -1.85 -1.12 -29.58
N LEU A 25 -0.81 -0.74 -28.81
CA LEU A 25 -0.72 -1.01 -27.38
C LEU A 25 -1.30 0.13 -26.54
N ALA A 26 -1.43 1.33 -27.11
CA ALA A 26 -1.86 2.53 -26.39
C ALA A 26 -3.29 2.43 -25.87
N ILE A 27 -4.15 1.63 -26.51
CA ILE A 27 -5.57 1.47 -26.13
C ILE A 27 -5.72 0.81 -24.74
N ASN A 28 -4.78 -0.07 -24.38
CA ASN A 28 -4.90 -0.93 -23.20
C ASN A 28 -4.06 -0.49 -22.00
N ILE A 29 -3.33 0.59 -22.14
CA ILE A 29 -2.37 1.02 -21.13
C ILE A 29 -2.98 2.04 -20.17
N ARG A 30 -2.70 1.86 -18.89
CA ARG A 30 -3.17 2.74 -17.83
C ARG A 30 -2.08 2.88 -16.78
N ILE A 31 -2.12 3.96 -16.01
CA ILE A 31 -1.28 4.12 -14.82
C ILE A 31 -1.54 2.93 -13.88
N GLY A 32 -0.46 2.30 -13.42
CA GLY A 32 -0.49 1.11 -12.57
C GLY A 32 -0.50 -0.22 -13.33
N CYS A 33 -0.66 -0.22 -14.66
CA CYS A 33 -0.58 -1.46 -15.45
C CYS A 33 0.83 -2.04 -15.44
N LEU A 34 0.90 -3.37 -15.56
CA LEU A 34 2.12 -4.11 -15.75
C LEU A 34 2.46 -4.19 -17.24
N VAL A 35 3.69 -3.84 -17.59
CA VAL A 35 4.23 -3.92 -18.96
C VAL A 35 5.56 -4.66 -18.96
N GLU A 36 5.95 -5.17 -20.12
CA GLU A 36 7.32 -5.63 -20.36
C GLU A 36 8.12 -4.58 -21.12
N VAL A 37 9.33 -4.32 -20.62
CA VAL A 37 10.23 -3.35 -21.20
C VAL A 37 11.63 -3.93 -21.38
N PRO A 38 12.36 -3.53 -22.43
CA PRO A 38 13.78 -3.83 -22.53
C PRO A 38 14.54 -2.96 -21.52
N PHE A 39 15.21 -3.61 -20.56
CA PHE A 39 15.99 -2.95 -19.53
C PHE A 39 17.42 -3.50 -19.52
N ARG A 40 18.40 -2.63 -19.83
CA ARG A 40 19.78 -3.04 -20.12
C ARG A 40 19.81 -4.14 -21.20
N ASN A 41 20.29 -5.34 -20.85
CA ASN A 41 20.45 -6.49 -21.74
C ASN A 41 19.38 -7.59 -21.49
N VAL A 42 18.33 -7.28 -20.74
CA VAL A 42 17.25 -8.24 -20.41
C VAL A 42 15.87 -7.63 -20.65
N VAL A 43 14.85 -8.47 -20.73
CA VAL A 43 13.45 -8.06 -20.62
C VAL A 43 13.06 -8.06 -19.15
N ASP A 44 12.41 -7.00 -18.70
CA ASP A 44 11.93 -6.89 -17.33
C ASP A 44 10.48 -6.42 -17.27
N TYR A 45 9.82 -6.74 -16.16
CA TYR A 45 8.54 -6.14 -15.83
C TYR A 45 8.75 -4.70 -15.37
N ALA A 46 7.78 -3.86 -15.68
CA ALA A 46 7.70 -2.50 -15.17
C ALA A 46 6.26 -2.09 -14.89
N ILE A 47 6.08 -1.18 -13.94
CA ILE A 47 4.79 -0.54 -13.65
C ILE A 47 4.74 0.81 -14.34
N VAL A 48 3.66 1.07 -15.09
CA VAL A 48 3.39 2.38 -15.70
C VAL A 48 3.07 3.40 -14.61
N THR A 49 3.80 4.49 -14.54
CA THR A 49 3.64 5.54 -13.53
C THR A 49 3.03 6.82 -14.08
N SER A 50 3.26 7.12 -15.35
CA SER A 50 2.67 8.27 -16.05
C SER A 50 2.36 7.92 -17.50
N LEU A 51 1.28 8.50 -18.05
CA LEU A 51 0.93 8.42 -19.48
C LEU A 51 1.45 9.60 -20.29
N GLU A 52 2.05 10.57 -19.62
CA GLU A 52 2.63 11.76 -20.23
C GLU A 52 4.03 11.92 -19.67
N ASN A 53 5.01 12.08 -20.56
CA ASN A 53 6.35 12.45 -20.15
C ASN A 53 6.87 13.61 -21.01
N LEU A 54 7.33 14.65 -20.33
CA LEU A 54 7.86 15.87 -20.93
C LEU A 54 9.33 15.70 -21.34
N GLU A 55 10.06 14.80 -20.68
CA GLU A 55 11.48 14.51 -20.97
C GLU A 55 11.58 13.27 -21.86
N ILE A 56 11.62 13.51 -23.17
CA ILE A 56 11.75 12.46 -24.19
C ILE A 56 13.24 12.28 -24.50
N PRO A 57 13.84 11.10 -24.25
CA PRO A 57 15.22 10.84 -24.63
C PRO A 57 15.36 10.76 -26.15
N GLU A 58 16.57 10.99 -26.68
CA GLU A 58 16.82 11.00 -28.13
C GLU A 58 16.42 9.69 -28.84
N ASN A 59 16.63 8.54 -28.18
CA ASN A 59 16.32 7.22 -28.73
C ASN A 59 15.54 6.38 -27.70
N PRO A 60 14.24 6.67 -27.51
CA PRO A 60 13.42 5.97 -26.53
C PRO A 60 13.19 4.52 -26.98
N LYS A 61 13.48 3.56 -26.10
CA LYS A 61 13.11 2.17 -26.35
C LYS A 61 11.59 2.02 -26.31
N SER A 62 11.06 1.08 -27.09
CA SER A 62 9.63 0.75 -27.08
C SER A 62 9.29 -0.28 -25.99
N ILE A 63 8.09 -0.20 -25.41
CA ILE A 63 7.56 -1.31 -24.62
C ILE A 63 7.33 -2.54 -25.52
N ILE A 64 7.51 -3.73 -24.95
CA ILE A 64 7.37 -5.01 -25.67
C ILE A 64 5.90 -5.42 -25.74
N ARG A 65 5.25 -5.51 -24.57
CA ARG A 65 3.82 -5.84 -24.44
C ARG A 65 3.21 -5.25 -23.17
N VAL A 66 1.89 -5.10 -23.19
CA VAL A 66 1.07 -4.85 -21.99
C VAL A 66 0.72 -6.21 -21.39
N VAL A 67 1.08 -6.43 -20.12
CA VAL A 67 0.86 -7.71 -19.42
C VAL A 67 -0.49 -7.70 -18.71
N THR A 68 -0.88 -6.56 -18.12
CA THR A 68 -2.20 -6.41 -17.48
C THR A 68 -2.91 -5.16 -17.99
N SER A 69 -4.21 -5.28 -18.28
CA SER A 69 -5.09 -4.15 -18.59
C SER A 69 -5.65 -3.47 -17.34
N VAL A 70 -5.53 -4.12 -16.18
CA VAL A 70 -5.91 -3.59 -14.88
C VAL A 70 -4.68 -3.09 -14.10
N PRO A 71 -4.81 -1.98 -13.35
CA PRO A 71 -3.72 -1.48 -12.54
C PRO A 71 -3.46 -2.38 -11.34
N LEU A 72 -2.21 -2.77 -11.08
CA LEU A 72 -1.86 -3.59 -9.92
C LEU A 72 -1.71 -2.73 -8.65
N PRO A 73 -0.80 -1.74 -8.59
CA PRO A 73 -0.86 -0.69 -7.58
C PRO A 73 -1.89 0.38 -7.94
N ALA A 74 -2.58 0.90 -6.93
CA ALA A 74 -3.44 2.06 -7.08
C ALA A 74 -2.64 3.36 -7.25
N SER A 75 -3.28 4.40 -7.80
CA SER A 75 -2.64 5.70 -8.04
C SER A 75 -2.06 6.33 -6.77
N TYR A 76 -2.71 6.15 -5.60
CA TYR A 76 -2.17 6.65 -4.33
C TYR A 76 -0.86 5.94 -3.94
N GLN A 77 -0.72 4.65 -4.24
CA GLN A 77 0.49 3.89 -3.97
C GLN A 77 1.62 4.35 -4.87
N ILE A 78 1.36 4.62 -6.15
CA ILE A 78 2.36 5.14 -7.09
C ILE A 78 2.90 6.49 -6.61
N ARG A 79 2.04 7.42 -6.19
CA ARG A 79 2.49 8.69 -5.60
C ARG A 79 3.29 8.48 -4.31
N SER A 80 2.80 7.60 -3.43
CA SER A 80 3.49 7.27 -2.18
C SER A 80 4.88 6.68 -2.44
N ILE A 81 5.05 5.86 -3.48
CA ILE A 81 6.34 5.27 -3.87
C ILE A 81 7.38 6.36 -4.12
N PHE A 82 7.03 7.38 -4.91
CA PHE A 82 7.96 8.47 -5.22
C PHE A 82 8.23 9.38 -4.03
N GLU A 83 7.23 9.69 -3.20
CA GLU A 83 7.44 10.48 -1.98
C GLU A 83 8.32 9.76 -0.96
N ILE A 84 8.10 8.46 -0.75
CA ILE A 84 8.93 7.64 0.16
C ILE A 84 10.34 7.48 -0.41
N SER A 85 10.46 7.24 -1.72
CA SER A 85 11.74 7.16 -2.44
C SER A 85 12.55 8.44 -2.26
N SER A 86 11.92 9.59 -2.48
CA SER A 86 12.55 10.90 -2.31
C SER A 86 12.92 11.17 -0.85
N TYR A 87 12.06 10.82 0.10
CA TYR A 87 12.29 11.10 1.52
C TYR A 87 13.46 10.29 2.09
N TYR A 88 13.57 9.01 1.71
CA TYR A 88 14.62 8.12 2.21
C TYR A 88 15.87 8.08 1.31
N PHE A 89 15.88 8.82 0.19
CA PHE A 89 16.93 8.76 -0.83
C PHE A 89 17.19 7.32 -1.32
N VAL A 90 16.11 6.59 -1.57
CA VAL A 90 16.15 5.20 -2.04
C VAL A 90 15.55 5.15 -3.44
N HIS A 91 16.14 4.38 -4.34
CA HIS A 91 15.59 4.20 -5.68
C HIS A 91 14.14 3.69 -5.68
N ALA A 92 13.29 4.28 -6.53
CA ALA A 92 11.86 3.99 -6.58
C ALA A 92 11.52 2.50 -6.74
N HIS A 93 12.32 1.71 -7.48
CA HIS A 93 12.09 0.26 -7.63
C HIS A 93 12.21 -0.55 -6.32
N HIS A 94 13.05 -0.14 -5.37
CA HIS A 94 13.10 -0.75 -4.03
C HIS A 94 11.83 -0.45 -3.25
N ILE A 95 11.32 0.79 -3.33
CA ILE A 95 10.07 1.16 -2.68
C ILE A 95 8.88 0.46 -3.35
N LEU A 96 8.84 0.39 -4.68
CA LEU A 96 7.87 -0.40 -5.43
C LEU A 96 7.83 -1.86 -4.91
N SER A 97 9.00 -2.44 -4.65
CA SER A 97 9.12 -3.81 -4.14
C SER A 97 8.53 -4.03 -2.74
N LEU A 98 8.27 -2.96 -1.97
CA LEU A 98 7.48 -3.03 -0.73
C LEU A 98 6.00 -3.27 -1.03
N PHE A 99 5.44 -2.52 -1.98
CA PHE A 99 4.02 -2.55 -2.38
C PHE A 99 3.66 -3.75 -3.26
N LEU A 100 4.55 -4.08 -4.19
CA LEU A 100 4.36 -5.13 -5.17
C LEU A 100 5.72 -5.76 -5.44
N SER A 101 5.94 -7.01 -5.03
CA SER A 101 7.23 -7.67 -5.24
C SER A 101 7.28 -8.38 -6.59
N LYS A 102 8.48 -8.46 -7.18
CA LYS A 102 8.69 -9.21 -8.44
C LYS A 102 8.28 -10.69 -8.34
N SER A 103 8.47 -11.30 -7.17
CA SER A 103 8.04 -12.68 -6.91
C SER A 103 6.53 -12.83 -6.95
N LEU A 104 5.79 -11.89 -6.36
CA LEU A 104 4.33 -11.88 -6.40
C LEU A 104 3.81 -11.67 -7.83
N VAL A 105 4.42 -10.75 -8.59
CA VAL A 105 4.07 -10.52 -10.00
C VAL A 105 4.26 -11.77 -10.85
N ARG A 106 5.41 -12.45 -10.74
CA ARG A 106 5.65 -13.72 -11.44
C ARG A 106 4.64 -14.80 -11.05
N TYR A 107 4.23 -14.82 -9.79
CA TYR A 107 3.22 -15.77 -9.33
C TYR A 107 1.83 -15.44 -9.87
N LEU A 108 1.45 -14.16 -9.93
CA LEU A 108 0.20 -13.69 -10.54
C LEU A 108 0.13 -14.05 -12.03
N GLU A 109 1.21 -13.81 -12.78
CA GLU A 109 1.31 -14.15 -14.20
C GLU A 109 1.25 -15.67 -14.44
N LYS A 110 1.90 -16.48 -13.59
CA LYS A 110 1.76 -17.94 -13.65
C LYS A 110 0.31 -18.42 -13.44
N LYS A 111 -0.53 -17.60 -12.81
CA LYS A 111 -1.96 -17.84 -12.60
C LYS A 111 -2.83 -17.07 -13.60
N ASP A 112 -2.22 -16.51 -14.64
CA ASP A 112 -2.86 -15.73 -15.70
C ASP A 112 -3.73 -14.58 -15.17
N PHE A 113 -3.38 -14.05 -14.00
CA PHE A 113 -4.14 -13.00 -13.31
C PHE A 113 -5.63 -13.34 -13.09
N SER A 114 -6.01 -14.62 -13.19
CA SER A 114 -7.40 -15.10 -13.23
C SER A 114 -8.27 -14.72 -12.04
N LEU A 115 -7.66 -14.44 -10.88
CA LEU A 115 -8.36 -14.01 -9.67
C LEU A 115 -8.42 -12.50 -9.50
N LEU A 116 -7.91 -11.69 -10.44
CA LEU A 116 -8.01 -10.24 -10.37
C LEU A 116 -9.29 -9.78 -11.07
N SER A 117 -10.31 -9.50 -10.28
CA SER A 117 -11.59 -8.96 -10.71
C SER A 117 -11.91 -7.76 -9.83
N PRO A 118 -11.39 -6.56 -10.18
CA PRO A 118 -11.65 -5.39 -9.36
C PRO A 118 -13.17 -5.16 -9.32
N GLN A 119 -13.76 -5.23 -8.12
CA GLN A 119 -15.15 -4.86 -7.97
C GLN A 119 -15.31 -3.38 -8.34
N VAL A 120 -16.18 -3.10 -9.32
CA VAL A 120 -16.49 -1.74 -9.76
C VAL A 120 -17.19 -1.05 -8.58
N LYS A 121 -16.56 0.01 -8.06
CA LYS A 121 -17.13 0.80 -6.97
C LYS A 121 -18.43 1.47 -7.42
N ASN A 122 -19.44 1.44 -6.55
CA ASN A 122 -20.31 2.60 -6.37
C ASN A 122 -19.49 3.62 -5.56
N GLU A 123 -19.11 4.72 -6.20
CA GLU A 123 -18.38 5.82 -5.55
C GLU A 123 -19.24 6.45 -4.45
N LYS A 124 -19.20 5.90 -3.24
CA LYS A 124 -19.54 6.72 -2.07
C LYS A 124 -18.44 7.77 -1.94
N LYS A 125 -18.80 9.05 -2.04
CA LYS A 125 -17.93 10.16 -1.65
C LYS A 125 -17.61 10.01 -0.16
N ILE A 126 -16.43 9.49 0.14
CA ILE A 126 -15.90 9.49 1.50
C ILE A 126 -15.45 10.92 1.80
N THR A 127 -15.96 11.50 2.88
CA THR A 127 -15.43 12.75 3.43
C THR A 127 -14.10 12.40 4.10
N ARG A 128 -12.99 12.67 3.40
CA ARG A 128 -11.64 12.49 3.94
C ARG A 128 -11.37 13.60 4.96
N ASP A 129 -10.80 13.24 6.10
CA ASP A 129 -10.28 14.20 7.07
C ASP A 129 -8.99 14.85 6.53
N ASP A 130 -8.78 16.14 6.81
CA ASP A 130 -7.56 16.85 6.42
C ASP A 130 -6.32 16.42 7.23
N SER A 131 -6.53 15.69 8.33
CA SER A 131 -5.50 15.30 9.29
C SER A 131 -5.64 13.85 9.73
N VAL A 132 -4.54 13.21 10.09
CA VAL A 132 -4.56 11.89 10.74
C VAL A 132 -5.18 12.02 12.14
N GLY A 133 -6.18 11.19 12.44
CA GLY A 133 -6.78 11.12 13.76
C GLY A 133 -5.85 10.39 14.75
N PHE A 134 -5.83 10.83 16.00
CA PHE A 134 -5.05 10.18 17.06
C PHE A 134 -5.88 9.99 18.31
N TYR A 135 -5.93 8.75 18.79
CA TYR A 135 -6.63 8.32 19.98
C TYR A 135 -5.62 7.82 21.03
N HIS A 136 -5.44 8.61 22.09
CA HIS A 136 -4.68 8.19 23.27
C HIS A 136 -5.61 7.48 24.24
N HIS A 137 -5.49 6.16 24.30
CA HIS A 137 -6.28 5.35 25.21
C HIS A 137 -5.80 5.54 26.66
N THR A 138 -6.65 6.20 27.45
CA THR A 138 -6.43 6.47 28.88
C THR A 138 -7.60 6.00 29.76
N SER A 139 -8.64 5.42 29.15
CA SER A 139 -9.83 4.92 29.85
C SER A 139 -9.55 3.62 30.58
N ASN A 140 -10.43 3.27 31.53
CA ASN A 140 -10.41 1.98 32.21
C ASN A 140 -10.97 0.82 31.35
N GLU A 141 -11.61 1.12 30.22
CA GLU A 141 -12.09 0.09 29.29
C GLU A 141 -10.91 -0.64 28.63
N SER A 142 -11.12 -1.88 28.18
CA SER A 142 -10.07 -2.64 27.49
C SER A 142 -9.70 -1.97 26.15
N PHE A 143 -8.40 -1.75 25.92
CA PHE A 143 -7.89 -1.20 24.66
C PHE A 143 -8.37 -1.97 23.41
N PHE A 144 -8.37 -3.30 23.48
CA PHE A 144 -8.85 -4.13 22.37
C PHE A 144 -10.37 -4.08 22.20
N GLN A 145 -11.12 -3.84 23.28
CA GLN A 145 -12.56 -3.61 23.18
C GLN A 145 -12.86 -2.33 22.40
N GLU A 146 -12.09 -1.27 22.64
CA GLU A 146 -12.26 -0.02 21.89
C GLU A 146 -11.94 -0.21 20.40
N ILE A 147 -10.84 -0.90 20.07
CA ILE A 147 -10.53 -1.25 18.68
C ILE A 147 -11.67 -2.06 18.04
N GLN A 148 -12.23 -3.03 18.76
CA GLN A 148 -13.31 -3.87 18.26
C GLN A 148 -14.61 -3.09 18.01
N LYS A 149 -14.95 -2.08 18.82
CA LYS A 149 -16.11 -1.20 18.55
C LYS A 149 -15.97 -0.42 17.25
N GLN A 150 -14.72 -0.10 16.89
CA GLN A 150 -14.36 0.70 15.73
C GLN A 150 -14.14 -0.16 14.48
N ALA A 151 -14.05 -1.48 14.65
CA ALA A 151 -13.93 -2.50 13.61
C ALA A 151 -15.27 -2.73 12.88
N ILE A 152 -15.74 -1.69 12.20
CA ILE A 152 -16.97 -1.73 11.41
C ILE A 152 -16.67 -2.07 9.93
N ASP A 153 -17.72 -2.13 9.11
CA ASP A 153 -17.60 -2.35 7.67
C ASP A 153 -16.53 -1.45 7.01
N ARG A 154 -15.79 -2.02 6.05
CA ARG A 154 -14.74 -1.35 5.26
C ARG A 154 -13.60 -0.77 6.10
N THR A 155 -13.15 -1.54 7.09
CA THR A 155 -12.06 -1.15 8.02
C THR A 155 -10.83 -2.03 7.87
N VAL A 156 -9.65 -1.40 7.91
CA VAL A 156 -8.36 -2.09 8.04
C VAL A 156 -7.80 -1.87 9.43
N ILE A 157 -7.41 -2.92 10.13
CA ILE A 157 -6.80 -2.87 11.46
C ILE A 157 -5.36 -3.34 11.36
N VAL A 158 -4.43 -2.47 11.75
CA VAL A 158 -2.99 -2.67 11.58
C VAL A 158 -2.33 -2.78 12.95
N PHE A 159 -1.99 -4.00 13.33
CA PHE A 159 -1.22 -4.32 14.52
C PHE A 159 0.29 -4.14 14.27
N PRO A 160 1.07 -3.89 15.34
CA PRO A 160 2.51 -3.70 15.21
C PRO A 160 3.23 -4.97 14.74
N ASP A 161 2.81 -6.14 15.21
CA ASP A 161 3.42 -7.44 14.96
C ASP A 161 2.43 -8.60 15.12
N ASP A 162 2.90 -9.81 14.84
CA ASP A 162 2.11 -11.05 14.96
C ASP A 162 1.70 -11.33 16.41
N PHE A 163 2.51 -10.94 17.40
CA PHE A 163 2.21 -11.18 18.82
C PHE A 163 0.98 -10.38 19.27
N SER A 164 0.94 -9.09 18.94
CA SER A 164 -0.17 -8.21 19.27
C SER A 164 -1.43 -8.58 18.51
N LEU A 165 -1.27 -9.00 17.24
CA LEU A 165 -2.36 -9.55 16.43
C LEU A 165 -2.96 -10.81 17.06
N GLU A 166 -2.13 -11.78 17.45
CA GLU A 166 -2.58 -13.02 18.08
C GLU A 166 -3.25 -12.78 19.43
N ALA A 167 -2.73 -11.83 20.22
CA ALA A 167 -3.34 -11.44 21.49
C ALA A 167 -4.75 -10.88 21.29
N TYR A 168 -4.97 -10.05 20.27
CA TYR A 168 -6.28 -9.55 19.90
C TYR A 168 -7.23 -10.67 19.46
N LEU A 169 -6.77 -11.53 18.54
CA LEU A 169 -7.58 -12.61 17.97
C LEU A 169 -7.99 -13.68 19.00
N ARG A 170 -7.21 -13.84 20.08
CA ARG A 170 -7.57 -14.73 21.19
C ARG A 170 -8.81 -14.24 21.96
N ILE A 171 -8.97 -12.92 22.07
CA ILE A 171 -10.09 -12.29 22.78
C ILE A 171 -11.27 -12.10 21.82
N TYR A 172 -10.99 -11.71 20.58
CA TYR A 172 -11.99 -11.45 19.54
C TYR A 172 -11.73 -12.32 18.30
N PRO A 173 -12.18 -13.60 18.31
CA PRO A 173 -12.11 -14.46 17.14
C PRO A 173 -12.84 -13.86 15.95
N ILE A 174 -12.25 -13.97 14.76
CA ILE A 174 -12.79 -13.35 13.54
C ILE A 174 -13.86 -14.23 12.88
N ASN A 175 -14.83 -13.58 12.24
CA ASN A 175 -15.67 -14.23 11.24
C ASN A 175 -14.93 -14.24 9.89
N SER A 176 -14.53 -15.42 9.41
CA SER A 176 -13.78 -15.57 8.15
C SER A 176 -14.60 -15.23 6.90
N GLU A 177 -15.93 -15.15 7.00
CA GLU A 177 -16.80 -14.72 5.89
C GLU A 177 -16.62 -13.22 5.60
N THR A 178 -16.52 -12.40 6.64
CA THR A 178 -16.42 -10.93 6.54
C THR A 178 -15.01 -10.39 6.70
N THR A 179 -14.12 -11.15 7.34
CA THR A 179 -12.81 -10.67 7.80
C THR A 179 -11.67 -11.53 7.26
N LEU A 180 -10.62 -10.88 6.75
CA LEU A 180 -9.36 -11.53 6.38
C LEU A 180 -8.24 -11.14 7.33
N CYS A 181 -7.53 -12.14 7.85
CA CYS A 181 -6.37 -11.98 8.72
C CYS A 181 -5.05 -12.22 7.96
N ILE A 182 -4.10 -11.31 8.09
CA ILE A 182 -2.82 -11.29 7.37
C ILE A 182 -1.67 -11.11 8.38
N PRO A 183 -1.12 -12.22 8.92
CA PRO A 183 0.10 -12.17 9.70
C PRO A 183 1.32 -11.78 8.83
N ASP A 184 2.43 -11.44 9.47
CA ASP A 184 3.67 -11.04 8.80
C ASP A 184 4.27 -12.19 7.97
N LYS A 185 4.19 -13.40 8.50
CA LYS A 185 4.70 -14.63 7.88
C LYS A 185 3.62 -15.31 7.06
N LEU A 186 3.65 -15.08 5.74
CA LEU A 186 2.84 -15.80 4.77
C LEU A 186 3.70 -16.54 3.75
N THR A 187 3.26 -17.73 3.34
CA THR A 187 3.79 -18.42 2.17
C THR A 187 3.41 -17.67 0.89
N GLU A 188 4.14 -17.86 -0.22
CA GLU A 188 3.83 -17.19 -1.49
C GLU A 188 2.40 -17.44 -1.96
N THR A 189 1.89 -18.68 -1.83
CA THR A 189 0.49 -19.00 -2.14
C THR A 189 -0.50 -18.22 -1.27
N LYS A 190 -0.22 -18.06 0.03
CA LYS A 190 -1.08 -17.28 0.93
C LYS A 190 -1.00 -15.78 0.63
N LYS A 191 0.19 -15.24 0.31
CA LYS A 191 0.37 -13.85 -0.13
C LYS A 191 -0.41 -13.56 -1.41
N TYR A 192 -0.34 -14.46 -2.39
CA TYR A 192 -1.13 -14.36 -3.62
C TYR A 192 -2.63 -14.30 -3.32
N LYS A 193 -3.16 -15.24 -2.52
CA LYS A 193 -4.58 -15.23 -2.14
C LYS A 193 -4.98 -13.96 -1.40
N ALA A 194 -4.16 -13.52 -0.44
CA ALA A 194 -4.40 -12.28 0.30
C ALA A 194 -4.38 -11.05 -0.62
N PHE A 195 -3.43 -11.00 -1.57
CA PHE A 195 -3.35 -9.93 -2.56
C PHE A 195 -4.61 -9.86 -3.40
N CYS A 196 -5.05 -10.98 -3.99
CA CYS A 196 -6.27 -11.01 -4.81
C CYS A 196 -7.51 -10.64 -3.97
N SER A 197 -7.63 -11.20 -2.76
CA SER A 197 -8.78 -10.95 -1.89
C SER A 197 -8.91 -9.47 -1.49
N ILE A 198 -7.78 -8.84 -1.12
CA ILE A 198 -7.74 -7.40 -0.86
C ILE A 198 -8.01 -6.59 -2.13
N TYR A 199 -7.35 -6.94 -3.23
CA TYR A 199 -7.48 -6.24 -4.51
C TYR A 199 -8.92 -6.24 -5.04
N ASN A 200 -9.64 -7.33 -4.84
CA ASN A 200 -11.03 -7.50 -5.24
C ASN A 200 -12.02 -6.89 -4.24
N GLY A 201 -11.60 -6.59 -3.01
CA GLY A 201 -12.51 -6.15 -1.95
C GLY A 201 -13.44 -7.25 -1.46
N GLU A 202 -12.99 -8.51 -1.46
CA GLU A 202 -13.81 -9.68 -1.07
C GLU A 202 -14.23 -9.68 0.41
N LYS A 203 -13.53 -8.91 1.25
CA LYS A 203 -13.69 -8.89 2.70
C LYS A 203 -13.89 -7.47 3.16
N ASN A 204 -14.82 -7.31 4.08
CA ASN A 204 -15.21 -6.01 4.61
C ASN A 204 -14.20 -5.49 5.63
N ILE A 205 -13.56 -6.41 6.36
CA ILE A 205 -12.57 -6.06 7.37
C ILE A 205 -11.27 -6.80 7.07
N ILE A 206 -10.15 -6.07 7.10
CA ILE A 206 -8.81 -6.65 7.06
C ILE A 206 -8.15 -6.43 8.40
N ILE A 207 -7.54 -7.47 8.95
CA ILE A 207 -6.76 -7.39 10.19
C ILE A 207 -5.39 -7.97 9.93
N GLY A 208 -4.34 -7.36 10.44
CA GLY A 208 -3.01 -7.97 10.42
C GLY A 208 -1.92 -7.00 10.78
N THR A 209 -0.68 -7.28 10.36
CA THR A 209 0.46 -6.47 10.76
C THR A 209 0.68 -5.25 9.85
N ARG A 210 1.69 -4.44 10.18
CA ARG A 210 2.14 -3.26 9.42
C ARG A 210 2.36 -3.51 7.92
N ARG A 211 2.59 -4.75 7.50
CA ARG A 211 2.74 -5.11 6.07
C ARG A 211 1.47 -4.91 5.25
N ILE A 212 0.29 -4.88 5.88
CA ILE A 212 -0.96 -4.61 5.16
C ILE A 212 -0.96 -3.23 4.50
N LEU A 213 -0.24 -2.25 5.06
CA LEU A 213 -0.12 -0.91 4.48
C LEU A 213 0.43 -0.91 3.04
N TYR A 214 1.12 -1.98 2.65
CA TYR A 214 1.69 -2.13 1.32
C TYR A 214 0.70 -2.72 0.29
N TYR A 215 -0.46 -3.23 0.73
CA TYR A 215 -1.50 -3.71 -0.19
C TYR A 215 -2.34 -2.55 -0.72
N ASN A 216 -3.08 -2.81 -1.80
CA ASN A 216 -4.04 -1.84 -2.34
C ASN A 216 -5.29 -1.79 -1.45
N LEU A 217 -5.34 -0.80 -0.55
CA LEU A 217 -6.42 -0.59 0.41
C LEU A 217 -7.51 0.34 -0.13
N SER A 218 -7.58 0.57 -1.44
CA SER A 218 -8.57 1.49 -2.04
C SER A 218 -10.02 1.11 -1.73
N HIS A 219 -10.29 -0.16 -1.40
CA HIS A 219 -11.63 -0.63 -1.06
C HIS A 219 -12.07 -0.30 0.37
N TYR A 220 -11.18 0.17 1.22
CA TYR A 220 -11.49 0.44 2.62
C TYR A 220 -11.60 1.94 2.86
N ASP A 221 -12.44 2.31 3.82
CA ASP A 221 -12.74 3.71 4.11
C ASP A 221 -11.85 4.25 5.22
N ARG A 222 -11.33 3.35 6.08
CA ARG A 222 -10.50 3.72 7.22
C ARG A 222 -9.42 2.70 7.56
N ILE A 223 -8.34 3.20 8.15
CA ILE A 223 -7.29 2.40 8.78
C ILE A 223 -7.24 2.74 10.27
N LEU A 224 -7.34 1.72 11.12
CA LEU A 224 -7.02 1.77 12.55
C LEU A 224 -5.59 1.26 12.71
N TYR A 225 -4.65 2.16 12.94
CA TYR A 225 -3.25 1.84 13.14
C TYR A 225 -2.91 1.77 14.62
N ILE A 226 -2.59 0.59 15.14
CA ILE A 226 -2.12 0.43 16.52
C ILE A 226 -0.64 0.81 16.57
N GLU A 227 -0.35 1.93 17.22
CA GLU A 227 1.00 2.37 17.49
C GLU A 227 1.64 1.50 18.57
N ASP A 228 2.91 1.16 18.35
CA ASP A 228 3.79 0.65 19.38
C ASP A 228 4.98 1.61 19.50
N SER A 229 5.20 2.10 20.71
CA SER A 229 6.27 3.05 21.03
C SER A 229 7.67 2.45 20.97
N LEU A 230 7.81 1.12 20.98
CA LEU A 230 9.10 0.43 21.04
C LEU A 230 9.62 0.05 19.65
N HIS A 231 8.76 -0.50 18.77
CA HIS A 231 9.17 -0.95 17.44
C HIS A 231 8.67 -0.01 16.33
N LYS A 232 9.38 1.10 16.10
CA LYS A 232 8.95 2.16 15.17
C LYS A 232 9.41 1.99 13.72
N SER A 233 10.32 1.06 13.45
CA SER A 233 10.95 0.94 12.14
C SER A 233 11.26 -0.49 11.72
N ALA A 234 11.38 -0.70 10.41
CA ALA A 234 11.83 -1.95 9.83
C ALA A 234 12.93 -1.74 8.79
N MET A 235 13.88 -2.67 8.73
CA MET A 235 14.94 -2.67 7.71
C MET A 235 14.52 -3.46 6.47
N ARG A 236 14.63 -2.85 5.30
CA ARG A 236 14.39 -3.48 3.97
C ARG A 236 15.37 -2.89 2.95
N PHE A 237 15.91 -3.75 2.08
CA PHE A 237 16.85 -3.33 1.03
C PHE A 237 18.05 -2.51 1.54
N GLY A 238 18.53 -2.78 2.75
CA GLY A 238 19.63 -2.02 3.37
C GLY A 238 19.24 -0.64 3.94
N HIS A 239 17.94 -0.31 3.96
CA HIS A 239 17.44 0.96 4.49
C HIS A 239 16.46 0.74 5.63
N THR A 240 16.42 1.68 6.58
CA THR A 240 15.51 1.67 7.72
C THR A 240 14.34 2.61 7.46
N TYR A 241 13.13 2.08 7.48
CA TYR A 241 11.91 2.84 7.26
C TYR A 241 11.13 2.99 8.56
N LYS A 242 10.67 4.20 8.86
CA LYS A 242 9.78 4.47 9.99
C LYS A 242 8.35 4.20 9.57
N HIS A 243 7.62 3.45 10.38
CA HIS A 243 6.26 3.04 10.05
C HIS A 243 5.28 4.22 10.00
N LEU A 244 5.39 5.16 10.95
CA LEU A 244 4.55 6.35 10.97
C LEU A 244 4.82 7.26 9.77
N GLU A 245 6.07 7.34 9.30
CA GLU A 245 6.38 8.15 8.11
C GLU A 245 5.78 7.54 6.84
N ILE A 246 5.90 6.22 6.65
CA ILE A 246 5.22 5.51 5.55
C ILE A 246 3.70 5.74 5.63
N LEU A 247 3.12 5.60 6.82
CA LEU A 247 1.68 5.80 7.04
C LEU A 247 1.24 7.22 6.65
N ARG A 248 2.04 8.25 6.99
CA ARG A 248 1.79 9.65 6.63
C ARG A 248 1.86 9.88 5.12
N LYS A 249 2.86 9.32 4.43
CA LYS A 249 2.96 9.40 2.96
C LYS A 249 1.79 8.71 2.27
N ILE A 250 1.36 7.56 2.79
CA ILE A 250 0.15 6.89 2.32
C ILE A 250 -1.08 7.76 2.53
N PHE A 251 -1.26 8.33 3.73
CA PHE A 251 -2.38 9.22 4.05
C PHE A 251 -2.44 10.42 3.10
N GLN A 252 -1.32 11.10 2.89
CA GLN A 252 -1.23 12.27 2.00
C GLN A 252 -1.83 11.98 0.62
N ASN A 253 -1.59 10.78 0.10
CA ASN A 253 -1.95 10.38 -1.25
C ASN A 253 -3.28 9.64 -1.39
N SER A 254 -3.87 9.16 -0.29
CA SER A 254 -5.05 8.28 -0.31
C SER A 254 -6.37 9.03 -0.06
N ASN A 255 -7.49 8.32 -0.18
CA ASN A 255 -8.84 8.85 0.07
C ASN A 255 -9.53 8.19 1.28
N PHE A 256 -8.75 7.52 2.14
CA PHE A 256 -9.26 6.88 3.35
C PHE A 256 -8.75 7.59 4.60
N ASN A 257 -9.52 7.50 5.68
CA ASN A 257 -9.14 8.09 6.95
C ASN A 257 -8.15 7.18 7.68
N ILE A 258 -7.19 7.77 8.39
CA ILE A 258 -6.27 7.01 9.23
C ILE A 258 -6.43 7.50 10.67
N MET A 259 -6.60 6.55 11.58
CA MET A 259 -6.67 6.78 13.00
C MET A 259 -5.59 5.97 13.70
N ILE A 260 -4.73 6.65 14.46
CA ILE A 260 -3.69 6.02 15.25
C ILE A 260 -4.23 5.78 16.66
N TYR A 261 -4.13 4.55 17.14
CA TYR A 261 -4.49 4.12 18.49
C TYR A 261 -3.22 3.84 19.28
N SER A 262 -3.13 4.39 20.49
CA SER A 262 -1.95 4.19 21.33
C SER A 262 -2.33 4.21 22.80
N THR A 263 -1.83 3.25 23.58
CA THR A 263 -1.85 3.30 25.05
C THR A 263 -0.66 4.07 25.60
N ILE A 264 0.47 4.01 24.89
CA ILE A 264 1.72 4.70 25.20
C ILE A 264 2.17 5.46 23.96
N PRO A 265 1.68 6.68 23.73
CA PRO A 265 2.05 7.50 22.59
C PRO A 265 3.55 7.69 22.50
N SER A 266 4.11 7.59 21.29
CA SER A 266 5.51 7.96 21.10
C SER A 266 5.70 9.47 21.21
N ILE A 267 6.92 9.91 21.57
CA ILE A 267 7.28 11.34 21.58
C ILE A 267 7.00 12.00 20.21
N GLU A 268 7.26 11.28 19.12
CA GLU A 268 6.97 11.72 17.75
C GLU A 268 5.47 11.95 17.55
N SER A 269 4.62 11.00 17.93
CA SER A 269 3.16 11.15 17.86
C SER A 269 2.66 12.29 18.74
N MET A 270 3.21 12.46 19.95
CA MET A 270 2.86 13.58 20.84
C MET A 270 3.26 14.93 20.26
N TYR A 271 4.42 15.02 19.61
CA TYR A 271 4.86 16.21 18.89
C TYR A 271 3.94 16.53 17.70
N LEU A 272 3.57 15.53 16.91
CA LEU A 272 2.66 15.69 15.76
C LEU A 272 1.25 16.10 16.19
N LEU A 273 0.77 15.60 17.33
CA LEU A 273 -0.44 16.08 18.00
C LEU A 273 -0.33 17.55 18.42
N HIS A 274 0.75 17.91 19.12
CA HIS A 274 0.94 19.28 19.63
C HIS A 274 1.08 20.31 18.51
N SER A 275 1.70 19.93 17.39
CA SER A 275 1.86 20.78 16.20
C SER A 275 0.62 20.83 15.29
N GLY A 276 -0.46 20.14 15.65
CA GLY A 276 -1.71 20.13 14.87
C GLY A 276 -1.66 19.30 13.58
N ILE A 277 -0.58 18.56 13.34
CA ILE A 277 -0.46 17.64 12.19
C ILE A 277 -1.37 16.42 12.41
N TYR A 278 -1.43 15.94 13.65
CA TYR A 278 -2.44 14.97 14.08
C TYR A 278 -3.56 15.68 14.81
N LYS A 279 -4.80 15.20 14.60
CA LYS A 279 -5.98 15.67 15.31
C LYS A 279 -6.30 14.73 16.46
N LYS A 280 -6.27 15.25 17.67
CA LYS A 280 -6.75 14.51 18.84
C LYS A 280 -8.23 14.22 18.67
N LEU A 281 -8.61 12.96 18.85
CA LEU A 281 -10.00 12.54 18.92
C LEU A 281 -10.41 12.44 20.38
N ASN A 282 -11.61 12.92 20.68
CA ASN A 282 -12.17 12.76 22.01
C ASN A 282 -12.56 11.29 22.18
N GLY A 283 -12.02 10.67 23.23
CA GLY A 283 -12.48 9.38 23.74
C GLY A 283 -13.49 9.56 24.85
#